data_AF-A0A3P7G749-F1
#
_entry.id   AF-A0A3P7G749-F1
#
_cell.length_a   1.000
_cell.length_b   1.000
_cell.length_c   1.000
_cell.angle_alpha   90.00
_cell.angle_beta   90.00
_cell.angle_gamma   90.00
#
_symmetry.space_group_name_H-M   'P 1'
#
loop_
_entity.id
_entity.type
_entity.pdbx_description
1 polymer ?
#
loop_
_entity_poly.entity_id
_entity_poly.type
_entity_poly.pdbx_seq_one_letter_code
_entity_poly.pdbx_strand_id
1 'polypeptide(L)'
;MVEDLFEDLRDGVLLCHLIEVLTGEALPVNKARESKRVHHISNLTTALATLRRRGLDLVNNNPADIANGNPRIICGLIWQIILHFQV
;
A
#
# COMPACT_ATOMS: atom_id res chain seq x y z
N MET A 1 -15.60 0.58 8.81
CA MET A 1 -15.96 1.72 7.94
C MET A 1 -14.66 2.42 7.65
N VAL A 2 -14.36 2.77 6.41
CA VAL A 2 -13.13 3.55 6.13
C VAL A 2 -13.42 4.96 6.63
N GLU A 3 -12.89 5.31 7.81
CA GLU A 3 -13.14 6.61 8.45
C GLU A 3 -12.12 7.64 7.95
N ASP A 4 -10.88 7.21 7.78
CA ASP A 4 -9.80 8.02 7.23
C ASP A 4 -8.87 7.13 6.39
N LEU A 5 -8.91 7.31 5.07
CA LEU A 5 -8.06 6.58 4.11
C LEU A 5 -6.57 6.70 4.45
N PHE A 6 -6.14 7.85 4.99
CA PHE A 6 -4.75 8.08 5.32
C PHE A 6 -4.31 7.25 6.51
N GLU A 7 -5.19 7.03 7.48
CA GLU A 7 -4.94 6.17 8.63
C GLU A 7 -5.08 4.69 8.26
N ASP A 8 -6.11 4.33 7.50
CA ASP A 8 -6.42 2.94 7.12
C ASP A 8 -5.35 2.30 6.23
N LEU A 9 -4.58 3.10 5.50
CA LEU A 9 -3.49 2.60 4.66
C LEU A 9 -2.15 2.47 5.40
N ARG A 10 -2.01 2.99 6.64
CA ARG A 10 -0.72 3.05 7.35
C ARG A 10 -0.14 1.70 7.70
N ASP A 11 -0.99 0.71 7.96
CA ASP A 11 -0.54 -0.65 8.28
C ASP A 11 -0.22 -1.50 7.05
N GLY A 12 -0.52 -0.96 5.85
CA GLY A 12 -0.34 -1.60 4.56
C GLY A 12 -1.29 -2.77 4.28
N VAL A 13 -2.16 -3.15 5.22
CA VAL A 13 -3.04 -4.30 5.08
C VAL A 13 -4.08 -4.01 4.01
N LEU A 14 -4.77 -2.88 4.08
CA LEU A 14 -5.77 -2.50 3.07
C LEU A 14 -5.13 -2.31 1.70
N LEU A 15 -3.93 -1.73 1.65
CA LEU A 15 -3.17 -1.56 0.40
C LEU A 15 -2.82 -2.91 -0.24
N CYS A 16 -2.35 -3.87 0.55
CA CYS A 16 -2.09 -5.22 0.06
C CYS A 16 -3.36 -5.84 -0.53
N HIS A 17 -4.48 -5.83 0.18
CA HIS A 17 -5.74 -6.41 -0.33
C HIS A 17 -6.20 -5.74 -1.62
N LEU A 18 -6.07 -4.41 -1.73
CA LEU A 18 -6.37 -3.70 -2.97
C LEU A 18 -5.51 -4.23 -4.13
N ILE A 19 -4.21 -4.42 -3.90
CA ILE A 19 -3.29 -4.94 -4.92
C ILE A 19 -3.59 -6.41 -5.25
N GLU A 20 -3.96 -7.23 -4.27
CA GLU A 20 -4.39 -8.62 -4.51
C GLU A 20 -5.58 -8.66 -5.47
N VAL A 21 -6.58 -7.78 -5.27
CA VAL A 21 -7.75 -7.67 -6.15
C VAL A 21 -7.36 -7.19 -7.55
N LEU A 22 -6.50 -6.16 -7.66
CA LEU A 22 -6.09 -5.59 -8.94
C LEU A 22 -5.20 -6.53 -9.76
N THR A 23 -4.39 -7.37 -9.10
CA THR A 23 -3.40 -8.22 -9.76
C THR A 23 -3.79 -9.69 -9.84
N GLY A 24 -4.80 -10.12 -9.08
CA GLY A 24 -5.19 -11.51 -8.93
C GLY A 24 -4.17 -12.37 -8.18
N GLU A 25 -3.17 -11.75 -7.55
CA GLU A 25 -2.06 -12.43 -6.87
C GLU A 25 -2.20 -12.29 -5.36
N ALA A 26 -2.15 -13.41 -4.62
CA ALA A 26 -2.14 -13.38 -3.16
C ALA A 26 -0.79 -12.85 -2.63
N LEU A 27 -0.85 -11.93 -1.67
CA LEU A 27 0.33 -11.30 -1.07
C LEU A 27 0.57 -11.78 0.36
N PRO A 28 1.84 -11.92 0.80
CA PRO A 28 2.14 -12.19 2.19
C PRO A 28 1.84 -10.95 3.03
N VAL A 29 0.69 -10.95 3.72
CA VAL A 29 0.26 -9.87 4.62
C VAL A 29 0.45 -10.29 6.08
N ASN A 30 1.24 -9.51 6.83
CA ASN A 30 1.38 -9.69 8.27
C ASN A 30 0.16 -9.14 8.99
N LYS A 31 -0.70 -10.05 9.48
CA LYS A 31 -1.87 -9.75 10.32
C LYS A 31 -1.60 -10.11 11.78
N ALA A 32 -0.44 -9.69 12.30
CA ALA A 32 -0.02 -10.02 13.66
C ALA A 32 -1.06 -9.52 14.68
N ARG A 33 -1.31 -10.32 15.73
CA ARG A 33 -2.25 -9.98 16.82
C ARG A 33 -1.94 -8.62 17.44
N GLU A 34 -0.67 -8.29 17.55
CA GLU A 34 -0.17 -6.97 17.92
C GLU A 34 0.58 -6.39 16.72
N SER A 35 -0.10 -5.53 15.95
CA SER A 35 0.53 -4.85 14.84
C SER A 35 1.51 -3.78 15.36
N LYS A 36 2.74 -3.81 14.83
CA LYS A 36 3.81 -2.87 15.18
C LYS A 36 4.27 -2.20 13.89
N ARG A 37 4.96 -1.08 14.02
CA ARG A 37 5.51 -0.35 12.87
C ARG A 37 6.33 -1.24 11.92
N VAL A 38 7.06 -2.23 12.44
CA VAL A 38 7.81 -3.20 11.60
C VAL A 38 6.87 -4.00 10.68
N HIS A 39 5.71 -4.44 11.19
CA HIS A 39 4.70 -5.12 10.37
C HIS A 39 4.12 -4.19 9.30
N HIS A 40 3.89 -2.91 9.65
CA HIS A 40 3.38 -1.91 8.72
C HIS A 40 4.34 -1.71 7.55
N ILE A 41 5.62 -1.48 7.86
CA ILE A 41 6.68 -1.31 6.86
C ILE A 41 6.82 -2.56 5.99
N SER A 42 6.75 -3.76 6.59
CA SER A 42 6.81 -5.01 5.83
C SER A 42 5.66 -5.12 4.83
N ASN A 43 4.41 -4.88 5.26
CA ASN A 43 3.24 -4.97 4.39
C ASN A 43 3.31 -3.94 3.26
N LEU A 44 3.62 -2.69 3.59
CA LEU A 44 3.79 -1.61 2.61
C LEU A 44 4.91 -1.90 1.62
N THR A 45 6.02 -2.49 2.08
CA THR A 45 7.12 -2.90 1.19
C THR A 45 6.67 -4.00 0.23
N THR A 46 5.94 -5.01 0.72
CA THR A 46 5.35 -6.07 -0.12
C THR A 46 4.41 -5.50 -1.18
N ALA A 47 3.49 -4.62 -0.78
CA ALA A 47 2.56 -3.93 -1.66
C ALA A 47 3.30 -3.16 -2.77
N LEU A 48 4.22 -2.26 -2.39
CA LEU A 48 4.95 -1.42 -3.34
C LEU A 48 5.89 -2.26 -4.25
N ALA A 49 6.50 -3.33 -3.74
CA ALA A 49 7.31 -4.23 -4.56
C ALA A 49 6.48 -4.95 -5.63
N THR A 50 5.25 -5.36 -5.28
CA THR A 50 4.32 -6.00 -6.21
C THR A 50 3.90 -5.02 -7.31
N LEU A 51 3.53 -3.79 -6.95
CA LEU A 51 3.21 -2.73 -7.92
C LEU A 51 4.38 -2.44 -8.87
N ARG A 52 5.61 -2.33 -8.35
CA ARG A 52 6.81 -2.17 -9.20
C ARG A 52 7.01 -3.34 -10.15
N ARG A 53 6.81 -4.58 -9.68
CA ARG A 53 6.90 -5.79 -10.53
C ARG A 53 5.83 -5.80 -11.62
N ARG A 54 4.67 -5.18 -11.40
CA ARG A 54 3.60 -5.01 -12.40
C ARG A 54 3.84 -3.84 -13.35
N GLY A 55 4.93 -3.09 -13.18
CA GLY A 55 5.34 -2.02 -14.10
C GLY A 55 4.97 -0.61 -13.65
N LEU A 56 4.49 -0.42 -12.42
CA LEU A 56 4.32 0.93 -11.88
C LEU A 56 5.66 1.54 -11.49
N ASP A 57 5.99 2.69 -12.06
CA ASP A 57 7.13 3.50 -11.63
C ASP A 57 6.74 4.35 -10.41
N LEU A 58 6.91 3.76 -9.22
CA LEU A 58 6.53 4.35 -7.95
C LEU A 58 7.55 5.38 -7.46
N VAL A 59 7.61 6.53 -8.14
CA VAL A 59 8.45 7.67 -7.78
C VAL A 59 7.99 8.31 -6.47
N ASN A 60 8.91 8.54 -5.53
CA ASN A 60 8.65 9.15 -4.21
C ASN A 60 7.68 8.37 -3.29
N ASN A 61 7.50 7.06 -3.51
CA ASN A 61 6.69 6.20 -2.64
C ASN A 61 7.58 5.34 -1.75
N ASN A 62 7.86 5.85 -0.55
CA ASN A 62 8.60 5.14 0.49
C ASN A 62 7.61 4.53 1.51
N PRO A 63 7.73 3.24 1.86
CA PRO A 63 6.94 2.61 2.92
C PRO A 63 6.90 3.41 4.23
N ALA A 64 8.00 4.05 4.62
CA ALA A 64 8.07 4.81 5.87
C ALA A 64 7.14 6.03 5.88
N ASP A 65 7.01 6.72 4.76
CA ASP A 65 6.16 7.91 4.64
C ASP A 65 4.68 7.55 4.58
N ILE A 66 4.36 6.42 3.95
CA ILE A 66 2.99 5.87 3.93
C ILE A 66 2.60 5.41 5.35
N ALA A 67 3.50 4.72 6.07
CA ALA A 67 3.25 4.32 7.46
C ALA A 67 3.06 5.51 8.42
N ASN A 68 3.57 6.70 8.05
CA ASN A 68 3.36 7.94 8.79
C ASN A 68 2.03 8.63 8.44
N GLY A 69 1.26 8.11 7.48
CA GLY A 69 -0.04 8.68 7.11
C GLY A 69 0.09 9.96 6.29
N ASN A 70 1.21 10.21 5.59
CA ASN A 70 1.39 11.46 4.85
C ASN A 70 0.36 11.59 3.72
N PRO A 71 -0.61 12.53 3.80
CA PRO A 71 -1.73 12.58 2.86
C PRO A 71 -1.29 12.80 1.42
N ARG A 72 -0.25 13.60 1.19
CA ARG A 72 0.26 13.89 -0.16
C ARG A 72 0.80 12.64 -0.83
N ILE A 73 1.53 11.82 -0.09
CA ILE A 73 2.15 10.59 -0.62
C ILE A 73 1.08 9.53 -0.83
N ILE A 74 0.14 9.38 0.11
CA ILE A 74 -0.96 8.44 -0.01
C ILE A 74 -1.84 8.79 -1.22
N CYS A 75 -2.27 10.04 -1.37
CA CYS A 75 -3.03 10.47 -2.54
C CYS A 75 -2.26 10.24 -3.85
N GLY A 76 -0.96 10.55 -3.88
CA GLY A 76 -0.10 10.32 -5.04
C GLY A 76 -0.01 8.84 -5.43
N LEU A 77 0.14 7.96 -4.43
CA LEU A 77 0.17 6.51 -4.65
C LEU A 77 -1.15 6.00 -5.22
N ILE A 78 -2.28 6.37 -4.61
CA ILE A 78 -3.61 5.96 -5.08
C ILE A 78 -3.86 6.44 -6.50
N TRP A 79 -3.48 7.69 -6.81
CA TRP A 79 -3.54 8.22 -8.17
C TRP A 79 -2.74 7.39 -9.18
N GLN A 80 -1.49 7.05 -8.84
CA GLN A 80 -0.64 6.22 -9.70
C GLN A 80 -1.23 4.81 -9.92
N ILE A 81 -1.82 4.22 -8.88
CA ILE A 81 -2.51 2.91 -8.98
C ILE A 81 -3.71 3.02 -9.91
N ILE A 82 -4.59 4.01 -9.69
CA ILE A 82 -5.79 4.21 -10.52
C ILE A 82 -5.39 4.38 -11.98
N LEU A 83 -4.45 5.27 -12.28
CA LEU A 83 -3.99 5.51 -13.65
C LEU A 83 -3.43 4.26 -14.33
N HIS A 84 -2.69 3.43 -13.59
CA HIS A 84 -2.06 2.24 -14.17
C HIS A 84 -3.07 1.14 -14.51
N PHE A 85 -4.12 0.96 -13.69
CA PHE A 85 -5.08 -0.13 -13.85
C PHE A 85 -6.39 0.27 -14.55
N GLN A 86 -6.60 1.56 -14.85
CA GLN A 86 -7.76 2.02 -15.63
C GLN A 86 -7.60 1.89 -17.15
N VAL A 87 -6.35 1.80 -17.63
CA VAL A 87 -6.01 1.68 -19.06
C VAL A 87 -5.95 0.22 -19.46
#